data_AF-A0A109JT10-F1
#
_entry.id   AF-A0A109JT10-F1
#
_cell.length_a   1.000
_cell.length_b   1.000
_cell.length_c   1.000
_cell.angle_alpha   90.00
_cell.angle_beta   90.00
_cell.angle_gamma   90.00
#
_symmetry.space_group_name_H-M   'P 1'
#
loop_
_entity.id
_entity.type
_entity.pdbx_description
1 polymer ?
#
loop_
_entity_poly.entity_id
_entity_poly.type
_entity_poly.pdbx_seq_one_letter_code
_entity_poly.pdbx_strand_id
1 'polypeptide(L)' 'MDDDFCRERARTVRALAEQADPTIKKRLLQLAAHYERRVDQPEKADQDGKRVNDPAVVSIR' A
#
# COMPACT_ATOMS: atom_id res chain seq x y z
N MET A 1 7.80 -4.83 -10.40
CA MET A 1 6.42 -4.52 -10.86
C MET A 1 6.54 -3.34 -11.78
N ASP A 2 5.99 -3.46 -12.98
CA ASP A 2 6.03 -2.41 -14.00
C ASP A 2 5.22 -1.18 -13.58
N ASP A 3 5.70 0.00 -13.96
CA ASP A 3 5.08 1.28 -13.62
C ASP A 3 3.67 1.40 -14.20
N ASP A 4 3.47 0.90 -15.42
CA ASP A 4 2.15 0.82 -16.08
C ASP A 4 1.19 -0.09 -15.30
N PHE A 5 1.67 -1.24 -14.83
CA PHE A 5 0.88 -2.14 -13.99
C PHE A 5 0.46 -1.46 -12.69
N CYS A 6 1.39 -0.76 -12.02
CA CYS A 6 1.08 -0.06 -10.78
C CYS A 6 0.07 1.07 -10.99
N ARG A 7 0.20 1.81 -12.10
CA ARG A 7 -0.73 2.89 -12.47
C ARG A 7 -2.15 2.38 -12.76
N GLU A 8 -2.27 1.31 -13.54
CA GLU A 8 -3.57 0.69 -13.84
C GLU A 8 -4.21 0.11 -12.56
N ARG A 9 -3.40 -0.51 -11.71
CA ARG A 9 -3.86 -1.09 -10.45
C ARG A 9 -4.35 0.00 -9.49
N ALA A 10 -3.64 1.12 -9.38
CA ALA A 10 -4.06 2.25 -8.56
C ALA A 10 -5.43 2.81 -8.99
N ARG A 11 -5.64 2.98 -10.30
CA ARG A 11 -6.93 3.41 -10.86
C ARG A 11 -8.06 2.44 -10.55
N THR A 12 -7.83 1.16 -10.77
CA THR A 12 -8.81 0.10 -10.50
C THR A 12 -9.20 0.06 -9.02
N VAL A 13 -8.22 0.14 -8.13
CA VAL A 13 -8.44 0.12 -6.69
C VAL A 13 -9.20 1.36 -6.22
N ARG A 14 -8.98 2.54 -6.83
CA ARG A 14 -9.80 3.73 -6.55
C ARG A 14 -11.25 3.55 -6.97
N ALA A 15 -11.50 3.03 -8.17
CA ALA A 15 -12.87 2.77 -8.63
C ALA A 15 -13.62 1.80 -7.69
N LEU A 16 -12.93 0.76 -7.20
CA LEU A 16 -13.50 -0.14 -6.17
C LEU A 16 -13.75 0.57 -4.85
N ALA A 17 -12.87 1.50 -4.45
CA ALA A 17 -13.02 2.26 -3.22
C ALA A 17 -14.26 3.18 -3.24
N GLU A 18 -14.67 3.66 -4.42
CA GLU A 18 -15.87 4.48 -4.55
C GLU A 18 -17.16 3.71 -4.25
N GLN A 19 -17.17 2.40 -4.53
CA GLN A 19 -18.33 1.51 -4.32
C GLN A 19 -18.31 0.80 -2.96
N ALA A 20 -17.19 0.86 -2.24
CA ALA A 20 -16.99 0.11 -1.00
C ALA A 20 -17.50 0.85 0.25
N ASP A 21 -17.79 0.07 1.30
CA ASP A 21 -18.08 0.59 2.63
C ASP A 21 -16.97 1.51 3.16
N PRO A 22 -17.27 2.48 4.04
CA PRO A 22 -16.29 3.47 4.53
C PRO A 22 -15.00 2.87 5.08
N THR A 23 -15.09 1.72 5.76
CA THR A 23 -13.94 1.01 6.32
C THR A 23 -13.06 0.41 5.23
N ILE A 24 -13.66 -0.21 4.22
CA ILE A 24 -12.96 -0.85 3.10
C ILE A 24 -12.41 0.21 2.15
N LYS A 25 -13.18 1.27 1.88
CA LYS A 25 -12.77 2.44 1.11
C LYS A 25 -11.46 3.02 1.62
N LYS A 26 -11.31 3.24 2.93
CA LYS A 26 -10.05 3.73 3.53
C LYS A 26 -8.86 2.82 3.20
N ARG A 27 -9.03 1.50 3.33
CA ARG A 27 -7.96 0.53 3.02
C ARG A 27 -7.62 0.48 1.53
N LEU A 28 -8.63 0.52 0.66
CA LEU A 28 -8.44 0.55 -0.79
C LEU A 28 -7.73 1.85 -1.22
N LEU A 29 -8.09 3.00 -0.67
CA LEU A 29 -7.39 4.26 -0.96
C LEU A 29 -5.92 4.24 -0.51
N GLN A 30 -5.61 3.65 0.66
CA GLN A 30 -4.23 3.44 1.10
C GLN A 30 -3.45 2.54 0.15
N LEU A 31 -4.09 1.47 -0.35
CA LEU A 31 -3.49 0.56 -1.31
C LEU A 31 -3.23 1.24 -2.66
N ALA A 32 -4.17 2.05 -3.16
CA ALA A 32 -3.97 2.84 -4.37
C ALA A 32 -2.81 3.83 -4.23
N ALA A 33 -2.73 4.54 -3.10
CA ALA A 33 -1.64 5.47 -2.81
C ALA A 33 -0.28 4.76 -2.68
N HIS A 34 -0.27 3.50 -2.23
CA HIS A 34 0.94 2.69 -2.24
C HIS A 34 1.39 2.39 -3.68
N TYR A 35 0.50 1.97 -4.57
CA TYR A 35 0.84 1.76 -5.97
C TYR A 35 1.33 3.03 -6.67
N GLU A 36 0.72 4.18 -6.40
CA GLU A 36 1.16 5.48 -6.94
C GLU A 36 2.59 5.82 -6.47
N ARG A 37 2.90 5.68 -5.18
CA ARG A 37 4.25 5.94 -4.65
C ARG A 37 5.33 5.05 -5.27
N ARG A 38 4.99 3.83 -5.69
CA ARG A 38 5.93 2.93 -6.38
C ARG A 38 6.28 3.44 -7.78
N VAL A 39 5.30 4.01 -8.49
CA VAL A 39 5.50 4.61 -9.81
C VAL A 39 6.35 5.88 -9.73
N ASP A 40 6.12 6.71 -8.70
CA ASP A 40 6.91 7.93 -8.50
C ASP A 40 8.32 7.68 -7.94
N GLN A 41 8.56 6.51 -7.32
CA GLN A 41 9.83 6.23 -6.64
C GLN A 41 10.24 4.74 -6.75
N PRO A 42 10.68 4.29 -7.95
CA PRO A 42 10.96 2.89 -8.23
C PRO A 42 12.11 2.30 -7.39
N GLU A 43 13.09 3.11 -6.98
CA GLU A 43 14.28 2.64 -6.23
C GLU A 43 14.02 2.29 -4.76
N LYS A 44 12.92 2.75 -4.14
CA LYS A 44 12.68 2.60 -2.69
C LYS A 44 11.50 1.71 -2.32
N ALA A 45 10.75 1.26 -3.32
CA ALA A 45 9.50 0.53 -3.15
C ALA A 45 9.65 -0.91 -2.60
N ASP A 46 10.87 -1.45 -2.56
CA ASP A 46 11.13 -2.81 -2.06
C ASP A 46 11.06 -2.93 -0.52
N GLN A 47 11.01 -1.80 0.21
CA GLN A 47 11.09 -1.77 1.67
C GLN A 47 9.73 -1.74 2.40
N ASP A 48 8.60 -1.52 1.70
CA ASP A 48 7.29 -1.35 2.35
C ASP A 48 6.69 -2.67 2.88
N GLY A 49 7.27 -3.82 2.51
CA GLY A 49 6.90 -5.15 3.01
C GLY A 49 7.53 -5.57 4.35
N LYS A 50 8.47 -4.79 4.91
CA LYS A 50 9.24 -5.17 6.11
C LYS A 50 8.93 -4.31 7.34
N ARG A 51 7.65 -4.07 7.65
CA ARG A 51 7.23 -3.48 8.94
C ARG A 51 5.99 -4.14 9.52
N VAL A 52 6.01 -5.47 9.60
CA VAL A 52 5.16 -6.26 10.50
C VAL A 52 5.97 -7.43 11.06
N ASN A 53 6.86 -7.13 12.01
CA ASN A 53 7.26 -8.01 13.12
C ASN A 53 8.40 -7.34 13.92
N ASP A 54 8.05 -6.46 14.85
CA ASP A 54 8.91 -6.16 16.00
C ASP A 54 8.16 -6.49 17.30
N PRO A 55 8.24 -7.75 17.80
CA PRO A 55 8.04 -8.04 19.20
C PRO A 55 9.41 -8.31 19.85
N ALA A 56 10.30 -7.32 19.80
CA ALA A 56 11.55 -7.34 20.58
C ALA A 56 11.64 -6.10 21.48
N VAL A 57 10.53 -5.76 22.14
CA VAL A 57 10.57 -5.05 23.43
C VAL A 57 10.01 -5.97 24.51
N VAL A 58 10.71 -7.08 24.76
CA VAL A 58 10.62 -7.77 26.05
C VAL A 58 11.85 -7.37 26.83
N SER A 59 11.79 -6.19 27.42
CA SER A 59 12.52 -5.90 28.65
C SER A 59 11.72 -6.56 29.78
N ILE A 60 12.14 -7.75 30.21
CA ILE A 60 11.81 -8.22 31.55
C ILE A 60 13.13 -8.54 32.24
N ARG A 61 13.22 -7.92 33.41
CA ARG A 61 14.31 -7.82 34.36
C ARG A 61 14.70 -9.16 34.98
#